data_AF-A0A2S8XA57-F1
#
_entry.id   AF-A0A2S8XA57-F1
#
_cell.length_a   1.000
_cell.length_b   1.000
_cell.length_c   1.000
_cell.angle_alpha   90.00
_cell.angle_beta   90.00
_cell.angle_gamma   90.00
#
_symmetry.space_group_name_H-M   'P 1'
#
loop_
_entity.id
_entity.type
_entity.pdbx_description
1 polymer ?
#
loop_
_entity_poly.entity_id
_entity_poly.type
_entity_poly.pdbx_seq_one_letter_code
_entity_poly.pdbx_strand_id
1 'polypeptide(L)'
;MGLALISISFAGVGFQLFAAPPEEPFSGWFADYPMFEALLIAITGVGACIFPFFLKENPNSKLVNTLKYLWIIVGVVFVGFGVLNYFTHIGLIVPTIK
;
A
#
# COMPACT_ATOMS: atom_id res chain seq x y z
N MET A 1 12.64 -4.34 -2.86
CA MET A 1 11.24 -3.86 -2.74
C MET A 1 10.66 -4.04 -1.35
N GLY A 2 10.68 -5.24 -0.74
CA GLY A 2 10.08 -5.44 0.60
C GLY A 2 10.65 -4.55 1.71
N LEU A 3 11.98 -4.45 1.82
CA LEU A 3 12.62 -3.53 2.77
C LEU A 3 12.27 -2.06 2.51
N ALA A 4 12.14 -1.66 1.24
CA ALA A 4 11.76 -0.29 0.87
C ALA A 4 10.33 0.04 1.30
N LEU A 5 9.39 -0.92 1.17
CA LEU A 5 8.02 -0.76 1.67
C LEU A 5 7.98 -0.65 3.20
N ILE A 6 8.76 -1.47 3.90
CA ILE A 6 8.90 -1.38 5.36
C ILE A 6 9.46 0.00 5.75
N SER A 7 10.53 0.46 5.10
CA SER A 7 11.12 1.78 5.34
C SER A 7 10.14 2.93 5.08
N ILE A 8 9.34 2.85 4.01
CA ILE A 8 8.31 3.85 3.69
C ILE A 8 7.19 3.86 4.73
N SER A 9 6.80 2.70 5.26
CA SER A 9 5.82 2.65 6.35
C SER A 9 6.32 3.36 7.60
N PHE A 10 7.55 3.10 8.05
CA PHE A 10 8.15 3.81 9.18
C PHE A 10 8.31 5.31 8.91
N ALA A 11 8.77 5.70 7.71
CA ALA A 11 8.87 7.09 7.32
C ALA A 11 7.50 7.78 7.29
N GLY A 12 6.47 7.10 6.78
CA GLY A 12 5.12 7.67 6.68
C GLY A 12 4.44 7.86 8.03
N VAL A 13 4.74 7.02 9.03
CA VAL A 13 4.33 7.27 10.43
C VAL A 13 5.14 8.42 11.03
N GLY A 14 6.47 8.40 10.87
CA GLY A 14 7.37 9.37 11.50
C GLY A 14 7.20 10.80 10.97
N PHE A 15 6.95 10.95 9.67
CA PHE A 15 6.73 12.25 9.01
C PHE A 15 5.24 12.54 8.74
N GLN A 16 4.33 11.71 9.26
CA GLN A 16 2.88 11.84 9.05
C GLN A 16 2.48 11.95 7.56
N LEU A 17 3.19 11.26 6.67
CA LEU A 17 2.96 11.33 5.21
C LEU A 17 1.62 10.70 4.79
N PHE A 18 1.00 9.92 5.67
CA PHE A 18 -0.32 9.31 5.47
C PHE A 18 -1.45 10.09 6.15
N ALA A 19 -1.13 11.20 6.84
CA ALA A 19 -2.15 12.05 7.44
C ALA A 19 -2.75 12.94 6.35
N ALA A 20 -3.85 12.47 5.75
CA ALA A 20 -4.60 13.24 4.78
C ALA A 20 -5.42 14.35 5.47
N PRO A 21 -5.54 15.54 4.87
CA PRO A 21 -6.46 16.58 5.34
C PRO A 21 -7.91 16.05 5.38
N PRO A 22 -8.70 16.38 6.42
CA PRO A 22 -10.10 15.95 6.53
C PRO A 22 -10.98 16.37 5.35
N GLU A 23 -10.58 17.43 4.62
CA GLU A 23 -11.29 17.92 3.44
C GLU A 23 -11.19 17.00 2.21
N GLU A 24 -10.33 15.97 2.24
CA GLU A 24 -10.18 15.06 1.11
C GLU A 24 -11.33 14.02 1.06
N PRO A 25 -11.97 13.81 -0.11
CA PRO A 25 -13.24 13.09 -0.22
C PRO A 25 -13.19 11.58 0.16
N PHE A 26 -12.00 10.96 0.25
CA PHE A 26 -11.84 9.55 0.61
C PHE A 26 -10.72 9.31 1.63
N SER A 27 -9.54 9.85 1.40
CA SER A 27 -8.40 9.78 2.33
C SER A 27 -8.68 10.54 3.63
N GLY A 28 -9.53 11.57 3.59
CA GLY A 28 -10.04 12.27 4.78
C GLY A 28 -10.85 11.37 5.72
N TRP A 29 -11.49 10.29 5.23
CA TRP A 29 -12.17 9.31 6.10
C TRP A 29 -11.20 8.44 6.89
N PHE A 30 -9.98 8.29 6.39
CA PHE A 30 -8.89 7.58 7.06
C PHE A 30 -7.90 8.54 7.74
N ALA A 31 -8.20 9.84 7.78
CA ALA A 31 -7.36 10.86 8.42
C ALA A 31 -7.13 10.57 9.92
N ASP A 32 -8.11 9.97 10.60
CA ASP A 32 -8.01 9.55 12.00
C ASP A 32 -7.24 8.23 12.18
N TYR A 33 -6.97 7.50 11.09
CA TYR A 33 -6.32 6.19 11.09
C TYR A 33 -5.04 6.11 10.24
N PRO A 34 -4.07 7.05 10.36
CA PRO A 34 -2.84 7.05 9.55
C PRO A 34 -1.97 5.82 9.81
N MET A 35 -2.12 5.18 10.97
CA MET A 35 -1.43 3.93 11.32
C MET A 35 -1.93 2.72 10.52
N PHE A 36 -3.16 2.76 10.01
CA PHE A 36 -3.77 1.68 9.25
C PHE A 36 -3.08 1.51 7.88
N GLU A 37 -2.86 2.60 7.16
CA GLU A 37 -2.13 2.59 5.88
C GLU A 37 -0.69 2.13 6.07
N ALA A 38 -0.02 2.64 7.11
CA ALA A 38 1.33 2.23 7.46
C ALA A 38 1.43 0.72 7.71
N LEU A 39 0.45 0.14 8.42
CA LEU A 39 0.40 -1.30 8.70
C LEU A 39 0.23 -2.12 7.41
N LEU A 40 -0.66 -1.71 6.50
CA LEU A 40 -0.88 -2.40 5.23
C LEU A 40 0.39 -2.42 4.36
N ILE A 41 1.10 -1.29 4.29
CA ILE A 41 2.35 -1.17 3.55
C ILE A 41 3.45 -2.03 4.21
N ALA A 42 3.55 -2.02 5.54
CA ALA A 42 4.53 -2.82 6.28
C ALA A 42 4.31 -4.33 6.09
N ILE A 43 3.07 -4.82 6.21
CA ILE A 43 2.72 -6.24 6.00
C ILE A 43 3.03 -6.66 4.56
N THR A 44 2.73 -5.80 3.59
CA THR A 44 3.07 -6.04 2.18
C THR A 44 4.58 -6.11 1.98
N GLY A 45 5.34 -5.24 2.66
CA GLY A 45 6.79 -5.26 2.67
C GLY A 45 7.38 -6.53 3.29
N VAL A 46 6.83 -7.01 4.41
CA VAL A 46 7.20 -8.30 5.01
C VAL A 46 6.91 -9.45 4.05
N GLY A 47 5.74 -9.47 3.42
CA GLY A 47 5.39 -10.44 2.39
C GLY A 47 6.39 -10.46 1.23
N ALA A 48 6.79 -9.29 0.73
CA ALA A 48 7.79 -9.14 -0.33
C ALA A 48 9.20 -9.59 0.10
N CYS A 49 9.59 -9.39 1.36
CA CYS A 49 10.86 -9.89 1.89
C CYS A 49 10.88 -11.41 2.00
N ILE A 50 9.73 -12.00 2.34
CA ILE A 50 9.60 -13.45 2.54
C ILE A 50 9.43 -14.19 1.19
N PHE A 51 8.84 -13.54 0.18
CA PHE A 51 8.59 -14.11 -1.15
C PHE A 51 9.78 -14.84 -1.81
N PRO A 52 11.02 -14.28 -1.86
CA PRO A 52 12.14 -14.98 -2.49
C PRO A 52 12.50 -16.31 -1.83
N PHE A 53 12.25 -16.48 -0.53
CA PHE A 53 12.51 -17.75 0.16
C PHE A 53 11.53 -18.87 -0.22
N PHE A 54 10.44 -18.52 -0.91
CA PHE A 54 9.46 -19.47 -1.42
C PHE A 54 9.67 -19.85 -2.91
N LEU A 55 10.65 -19.24 -3.58
CA LEU A 55 11.06 -19.62 -4.94
C LEU A 55 11.94 -20.87 -4.89
N LYS A 56 11.32 -22.05 -4.89
CA LYS A 56 11.99 -23.36 -5.00
C LYS A 56 11.83 -23.94 -6.40
N GLU A 57 12.78 -24.75 -6.87
CA GLU A 57 12.72 -25.41 -8.19
C GLU A 57 11.54 -26.37 -8.34
N ASN A 58 11.15 -27.06 -7.26
CA ASN A 58 9.96 -27.92 -7.21
C ASN A 58 8.98 -27.43 -6.12
N PRO A 59 8.24 -26.33 -6.38
CA PRO A 59 7.36 -25.75 -5.39
C PRO A 59 6.03 -26.51 -5.33
N ASN A 60 5.43 -26.58 -4.14
CA ASN A 60 4.09 -27.16 -3.99
C ASN A 60 3.08 -26.31 -4.78
N SER A 61 2.45 -26.91 -5.79
CA SER A 61 1.52 -26.22 -6.70
C SER A 61 0.35 -25.53 -5.98
N LYS A 62 -0.13 -26.10 -4.86
CA LYS A 62 -1.16 -25.46 -4.02
C LYS A 62 -0.65 -24.18 -3.38
N LEU A 63 0.56 -24.22 -2.81
CA LEU A 63 1.19 -23.06 -2.16
C LEU A 63 1.45 -21.93 -3.16
N VAL A 64 1.92 -22.26 -4.36
CA VAL A 64 2.14 -21.28 -5.44
C VAL A 64 0.83 -20.63 -5.87
N ASN A 65 -0.24 -21.41 -6.07
CA ASN A 65 -1.55 -20.86 -6.42
C ASN A 65 -2.10 -19.94 -5.32
N THR A 66 -1.99 -20.33 -4.05
CA THR A 66 -2.42 -19.47 -2.92
C THR A 66 -1.63 -18.16 -2.90
N LEU A 67 -0.30 -18.22 -3.00
CA LEU A 67 0.54 -17.03 -3.04
C LEU A 67 0.21 -16.14 -4.24
N LYS A 68 -0.01 -16.72 -5.42
CA LYS A 68 -0.42 -16.00 -6.62
C LYS A 68 -1.71 -15.21 -6.38
N TYR A 69 -2.75 -15.84 -5.84
CA TYR A 69 -4.02 -15.15 -5.57
C TYR A 69 -3.87 -14.05 -4.52
N LEU A 70 -3.12 -14.29 -3.44
CA LEU A 70 -2.83 -13.27 -2.43
C LEU A 70 -2.14 -12.05 -3.04
N TRP A 71 -1.12 -12.26 -3.89
CA TRP A 71 -0.43 -11.17 -4.57
C TRP A 71 -1.31 -10.42 -5.57
N ILE A 72 -2.21 -11.11 -6.28
CA ILE A 72 -3.19 -10.46 -7.16
C ILE A 72 -4.13 -9.57 -6.35
N ILE A 73 -4.68 -10.07 -5.23
CA ILE A 73 -5.59 -9.32 -4.37
C ILE A 73 -4.89 -8.06 -3.84
N VAL A 74 -3.68 -8.21 -3.30
CA VAL A 74 -2.88 -7.08 -2.81
C VAL A 74 -2.61 -6.08 -3.93
N GLY A 75 -2.24 -6.55 -5.13
CA GLY A 75 -2.02 -5.69 -6.29
C GLY A 75 -3.26 -4.88 -6.68
N VAL A 76 -4.43 -5.52 -6.72
CA VAL A 76 -5.71 -4.85 -7.03
C VAL A 76 -6.03 -3.79 -5.97
N VAL A 77 -5.84 -4.10 -4.68
CA VAL A 77 -6.05 -3.14 -3.59
C VAL A 77 -5.10 -1.95 -3.72
N PHE A 78 -3.81 -2.18 -4.00
CA PHE A 78 -2.84 -1.09 -4.20
C PHE A 78 -3.14 -0.22 -5.41
N VAL A 79 -3.61 -0.81 -6.51
CA VAL A 79 -4.05 -0.04 -7.68
C VAL A 79 -5.25 0.82 -7.31
N GLY A 80 -6.26 0.25 -6.64
CA GLY A 80 -7.42 1.00 -6.17
C GLY A 80 -7.02 2.16 -5.25
N PHE A 81 -6.15 1.90 -4.28
CA PHE A 81 -5.60 2.91 -3.38
C PHE A 81 -4.81 4.01 -4.13
N GLY A 82 -3.98 3.63 -5.11
CA GLY A 82 -3.25 4.58 -5.94
C GLY A 82 -4.17 5.46 -6.80
N VAL A 83 -5.24 4.89 -7.35
CA VAL A 83 -6.26 5.65 -8.09
C VAL A 83 -6.98 6.64 -7.16
N LEU A 84 -7.38 6.20 -5.96
CA LEU A 84 -8.00 7.07 -4.98
C LEU A 84 -7.06 8.23 -4.58
N ASN A 85 -5.80 7.92 -4.27
CA ASN A 85 -4.79 8.93 -3.95
C ASN A 85 -4.53 9.90 -5.11
N TYR A 86 -4.57 9.45 -6.35
CA TYR A 86 -4.47 10.36 -7.49
C TYR A 86 -5.60 11.39 -7.50
N PHE A 87 -6.84 10.95 -7.28
CA PHE A 87 -8.01 11.83 -7.28
C PHE A 87 -8.10 12.72 -6.03
N THR A 88 -7.56 12.30 -4.89
CA THR A 88 -7.56 13.11 -3.66
C THR A 88 -6.37 14.07 -3.62
N HIS A 89 -5.13 13.60 -3.76
CA HIS A 89 -3.94 14.45 -3.65
C HIS A 89 -3.68 15.31 -4.89
N ILE A 90 -3.72 14.73 -6.09
CA ILE A 90 -3.40 15.47 -7.35
C ILE A 90 -4.68 16.06 -7.95
N GLY A 91 -5.79 15.33 -7.85
CA GLY A 91 -7.10 15.74 -8.37
C GLY A 91 -7.69 16.98 -7.70
N LEU A 92 -7.28 17.34 -6.48
CA LEU A 92 -7.62 18.62 -5.83
C LEU A 92 -6.72 19.78 -6.28
N ILE A 93 -5.49 19.51 -6.73
CA ILE A 93 -4.53 20.52 -7.19
C ILE A 93 -4.88 21.01 -8.60
N VAL A 94 -5.30 20.11 -9.50
CA VAL A 94 -5.58 20.48 -10.91
C VAL A 94 -6.71 21.51 -11.07
N PRO A 95 -7.82 21.47 -10.32
CA PRO A 95 -8.87 22.50 -10.37
C PRO A 95 -8.50 23.83 -9.70
N THR A 96 -7.49 23.82 -8.81
CA THR A 96 -7.06 25.01 -8.05
C THR A 96 -5.94 25.78 -8.74
N ILE A 97 -5.29 25.20 -9.77
CA ILE A 97 -4.44 25.93 -10.70
C ILE A 97 -5.34 26.73 -11.66
N LYS A 98 -5.69 27.94 -11.26
CA LYS A 98 -6.15 29.02 -12.15
C LYS A 98 -5.08 30.09 -12.24
#